data_AF-A0A953NL86-F1
#
_entry.id   AF-A0A953NL86-F1
#
_cell.length_a   1.000
_cell.length_b   1.000
_cell.length_c   1.000
_cell.angle_alpha   90.00
_cell.angle_beta   90.00
_cell.angle_gamma   90.00
#
_symmetry.space_group_name_H-M   'P 1'
#
loop_
_entity.id
_entity.type
_entity.pdbx_description
1 polymer ?
#
loop_
_entity_poly.entity_id
_entity_poly.type
_entity_poly.pdbx_seq_one_letter_code
_entity_poly.pdbx_strand_id
1 'polypeptide(L)'
;MSKATAVELPLINVNDESVKLVAWLVKDGDEVREGQNLAEIETSKALVELAAPGSGTVHLRVAAGEDLAVGTIVAYIGAEAPAVEPRPPLAFAAVATSDAPRSPDVSLPGTRFSKKALALIECNGLAPETFAGIAMVREQHVQDYLARGPVGSASAGPLHFALKGISLEGVSLPGLAAETSRGMLDPAFLDSLRKDPEAIAALSPADKCKVYRKHGAEIGEDVVIGKRTILIAPQIQLGDGVRVGENSSVIVRERVAISALSSFREGLVIRGGTVVFGQNTFAGSRIQIGGGGNADPWAVFVAGDNVYLGDDLFINICRPVVIGKEVFLTQRTILVTHNIGHSILEGHENTFAPIVLEDFAQVGMNATLYAGSRVGEGSVLASNSYLISAIPKGKLAIGVPAHVVRDAARPVTRHKQLQIAETMLRQFHELLQLKHVQVEPVQTSPLLNFTAVHNGKMYQLGFLESLPTHLPPLENADETVLWTFDSAPASLSAGITVMNVLKQTLHGPSGLFADAAREFLRKRGIRLEPGPWRYHAGLI
;
A
#
# COMPACT_ATOMS: atom_id res chain seq x y z
N MET A 1 -13.45 57.41 -21.91
CA MET A 1 -14.16 56.17 -22.24
C MET A 1 -14.34 55.39 -20.96
N SER A 2 -15.58 55.05 -20.58
CA SER A 2 -15.87 54.35 -19.32
C SER A 2 -15.20 52.98 -19.34
N LYS A 3 -14.35 52.71 -18.36
CA LYS A 3 -13.64 51.44 -18.20
C LYS A 3 -14.67 50.31 -18.03
N ALA A 4 -14.56 49.23 -18.79
CA ALA A 4 -15.45 48.07 -18.63
C ALA A 4 -15.28 47.46 -17.23
N THR A 5 -16.39 47.15 -16.57
CA THR A 5 -16.42 46.54 -15.24
C THR A 5 -16.32 45.03 -15.37
N ALA A 6 -15.34 44.40 -14.73
CA ALA A 6 -15.19 42.94 -14.73
C ALA A 6 -16.22 42.29 -13.79
N VAL A 7 -16.81 41.18 -14.23
CA VAL A 7 -17.66 40.31 -13.42
C VAL A 7 -16.83 39.10 -13.02
N GLU A 8 -16.43 39.03 -11.75
CA GLU A 8 -15.62 37.95 -11.19
C GLU A 8 -16.48 37.00 -10.36
N LEU A 9 -16.12 35.71 -10.35
CA LEU A 9 -16.77 34.74 -9.46
C LEU A 9 -16.45 35.05 -8.00
N PRO A 10 -17.46 35.34 -7.15
CA PRO A 10 -17.24 35.72 -5.77
C PRO A 10 -16.90 34.52 -4.89
N LEU A 11 -16.05 34.74 -3.89
CA LEU A 11 -15.84 33.78 -2.80
C LEU A 11 -17.04 33.83 -1.83
N ILE A 12 -18.06 33.00 -2.08
CA ILE A 12 -19.26 32.94 -1.22
C ILE A 12 -19.03 32.04 0.00
N ASN A 13 -18.25 30.97 -0.15
CA ASN A 13 -17.96 30.01 0.90
C ASN A 13 -16.44 29.84 1.01
N VAL A 14 -15.89 30.00 2.22
CA VAL A 14 -14.45 30.04 2.50
C VAL A 14 -13.72 28.75 2.09
N ASN A 15 -14.46 27.66 1.87
CA ASN A 15 -13.92 26.35 1.51
C ASN A 15 -14.07 25.98 0.01
N ASP A 16 -14.67 26.83 -0.82
CA ASP A 16 -14.89 26.54 -2.24
C ASP A 16 -13.76 27.16 -3.07
N GLU A 17 -12.90 26.32 -3.66
CA GLU A 17 -11.82 26.77 -4.57
C GLU A 17 -12.32 26.95 -6.02
N SER A 18 -13.44 26.30 -6.37
CA SER A 18 -14.12 26.40 -7.66
C SER A 18 -15.64 26.38 -7.50
N VAL A 19 -16.35 27.05 -8.41
CA VAL A 19 -17.81 27.17 -8.45
C VAL A 19 -18.28 26.84 -9.86
N LYS A 20 -19.41 26.13 -9.99
CA LYS A 20 -19.98 25.80 -11.29
C LYS A 20 -20.93 26.88 -11.76
N LEU A 21 -20.76 27.36 -12.99
CA LEU A 21 -21.72 28.25 -13.63
C LEU A 21 -22.88 27.42 -14.19
N VAL A 22 -24.05 27.46 -13.58
CA VAL A 22 -25.19 26.59 -13.96
C VAL A 22 -25.89 27.13 -15.19
N ALA A 23 -26.24 28.42 -15.18
CA ALA A 23 -26.96 29.06 -16.28
C ALA A 23 -26.75 30.57 -16.29
N TRP A 24 -26.73 31.17 -17.49
CA TRP A 24 -26.85 32.61 -17.65
C TRP A 24 -28.33 33.01 -17.69
N LEU A 25 -28.69 34.04 -16.90
CA LEU A 25 -30.03 34.62 -16.85
C LEU A 25 -30.19 35.80 -17.85
N VAL A 26 -29.07 36.25 -18.44
CA VAL A 26 -28.99 37.30 -19.45
C VAL A 26 -28.25 36.78 -20.68
N LYS A 27 -28.48 37.41 -21.84
CA LYS A 27 -27.78 37.10 -23.09
C LYS A 27 -26.58 38.02 -23.28
N ASP A 28 -25.61 37.55 -24.04
CA ASP A 28 -24.50 38.37 -24.51
C ASP A 28 -25.03 39.58 -25.30
N GLY A 29 -24.64 40.78 -24.92
CA GLY A 29 -25.12 42.04 -25.49
C GLY A 29 -26.33 42.67 -24.81
N ASP A 30 -26.90 42.09 -23.75
CA ASP A 30 -28.04 42.67 -23.02
C ASP A 30 -27.63 43.90 -22.17
N GLU A 31 -28.54 44.87 -22.03
CA GLU A 31 -28.40 45.96 -21.05
C GLU A 31 -28.78 45.48 -19.65
N VAL A 32 -27.84 45.60 -18.71
CA VAL A 32 -28.03 45.20 -17.30
C VAL A 32 -27.86 46.39 -16.36
N ARG A 33 -28.54 46.36 -15.22
CA ARG A 33 -28.39 47.34 -14.14
C ARG A 33 -27.58 46.76 -12.98
N GLU A 34 -26.88 47.61 -12.24
CA GLU A 34 -26.18 47.21 -11.02
C GLU A 34 -27.14 46.51 -10.05
N GLY A 35 -26.72 45.35 -9.53
CA GLY A 35 -27.53 44.50 -8.66
C GLY A 35 -28.51 43.56 -9.40
N GLN A 36 -28.60 43.61 -10.73
CA GLN A 36 -29.40 42.66 -11.51
C GLN A 36 -28.72 41.28 -11.56
N ASN A 37 -29.49 40.21 -11.42
CA ASN A 37 -28.97 38.85 -11.51
C ASN A 37 -28.54 38.51 -12.94
N LEU A 38 -27.30 38.06 -13.12
CA LEU A 38 -26.69 37.72 -14.39
C LEU A 38 -26.63 36.20 -14.64
N ALA A 39 -26.37 35.41 -13.61
CA ALA A 39 -26.22 33.97 -13.71
C ALA A 39 -26.56 33.25 -12.42
N GLU A 40 -26.81 31.95 -12.52
CA GLU A 40 -26.90 31.03 -11.39
C GLU A 40 -25.59 30.27 -11.26
N ILE A 41 -25.03 30.25 -10.05
CA ILE A 41 -23.80 29.55 -9.72
C ILE A 41 -24.06 28.51 -8.62
N GLU A 42 -23.54 27.31 -8.79
CA GLU A 42 -23.66 26.21 -7.83
C GLU A 42 -22.37 26.13 -7.01
N THR A 43 -22.51 26.40 -5.71
CA THR A 43 -21.46 26.22 -4.70
C THR A 43 -21.62 24.85 -4.04
N SER A 44 -20.67 24.44 -3.20
CA SER A 44 -20.77 23.15 -2.48
C SER A 44 -21.95 23.04 -1.52
N LYS A 45 -22.62 24.15 -1.21
CA LYS A 45 -23.71 24.23 -0.21
C LYS A 45 -25.03 24.75 -0.74
N ALA A 46 -25.02 25.59 -1.78
CA ALA A 46 -26.22 26.25 -2.29
C ALA A 46 -26.04 26.70 -3.75
N LEU A 47 -27.17 26.81 -4.44
CA LEU A 47 -27.30 27.60 -5.66
C LEU A 47 -27.42 29.08 -5.27
N VAL A 48 -26.59 29.95 -5.86
CA VAL A 48 -26.55 31.39 -5.56
C VAL A 48 -26.61 32.16 -6.87
N GLU A 49 -27.24 33.34 -6.84
CA GLU A 49 -27.34 34.22 -7.99
C GLU A 49 -26.15 35.18 -8.03
N LEU A 50 -25.52 35.29 -9.20
CA LEU A 50 -24.42 36.22 -9.48
C LEU A 50 -24.99 37.57 -9.91
N ALA A 51 -24.88 38.58 -9.05
CA ALA A 51 -25.37 39.94 -9.32
C ALA A 51 -24.38 40.80 -10.11
N ALA A 52 -24.90 41.71 -10.92
CA ALA A 52 -24.11 42.64 -11.74
C ALA A 52 -23.39 43.69 -10.86
N PRO A 53 -22.04 43.80 -10.94
CA PRO A 53 -21.27 44.79 -10.19
C PRO A 53 -21.36 46.22 -10.75
N GLY A 54 -22.12 46.44 -11.82
CA GLY A 54 -22.31 47.75 -12.45
C GLY A 54 -23.39 47.70 -13.54
N SER A 55 -23.72 48.86 -14.10
CA SER A 55 -24.72 48.98 -15.19
C SER A 55 -24.04 49.16 -16.56
N GLY A 56 -24.61 48.56 -17.61
CA GLY A 56 -24.11 48.66 -18.99
C GLY A 56 -24.43 47.42 -19.82
N THR A 57 -23.80 47.30 -20.99
CA THR A 57 -23.94 46.12 -21.87
C THR A 57 -23.07 44.98 -21.38
N VAL A 58 -23.64 43.78 -21.17
CA VAL A 58 -22.92 42.59 -20.70
C VAL A 58 -22.26 41.83 -21.86
N HIS A 59 -21.00 41.41 -21.68
CA HIS A 59 -20.22 40.60 -22.62
C HIS A 59 -19.71 39.33 -21.92
N LEU A 60 -20.30 38.19 -22.24
CA LEU A 60 -20.04 36.89 -21.61
C LEU A 60 -18.72 36.28 -22.12
N ARG A 61 -17.92 35.68 -21.23
CA ARG A 61 -16.61 35.08 -21.56
C ARG A 61 -16.58 33.56 -21.40
N VAL A 62 -17.57 32.98 -20.73
CA VAL A 62 -17.58 31.57 -20.36
C VAL A 62 -18.94 30.95 -20.64
N ALA A 63 -18.97 29.70 -21.09
CA ALA A 63 -20.20 28.97 -21.34
C ALA A 63 -20.81 28.46 -20.01
N ALA A 64 -22.13 28.34 -19.97
CA ALA A 64 -22.80 27.67 -18.86
C ALA A 64 -22.44 26.17 -18.84
N GLY A 65 -22.35 25.59 -17.64
CA GLY A 65 -21.98 24.20 -17.39
C GLY A 65 -20.51 23.99 -16.99
N GLU A 66 -19.68 25.03 -16.99
CA GLU A 66 -18.25 24.94 -16.65
C GLU A 66 -17.99 25.12 -15.15
N ASP A 67 -17.03 24.34 -14.63
CA ASP A 67 -16.47 24.49 -13.28
C ASP A 67 -15.29 25.47 -13.32
N LEU A 68 -15.40 26.58 -12.59
CA LEU A 68 -14.50 27.72 -12.70
C LEU A 68 -13.90 28.08 -11.35
N ALA A 69 -12.62 28.44 -11.30
CA ALA A 69 -11.97 28.85 -10.06
C ALA A 69 -12.57 30.17 -9.54
N VAL A 70 -12.66 30.32 -8.22
CA VAL A 70 -13.08 31.58 -7.60
C VAL A 70 -12.13 32.71 -8.00
N GLY A 71 -12.68 33.89 -8.32
CA GLY A 71 -11.92 35.03 -8.86
C GLY A 71 -11.73 35.01 -10.39
N THR A 72 -12.22 33.99 -11.10
CA THR A 72 -12.22 33.99 -12.57
C THR A 72 -13.17 35.06 -13.10
N ILE A 73 -12.72 35.87 -14.06
CA ILE A 73 -13.56 36.85 -14.77
C ILE A 73 -14.44 36.09 -15.78
N VAL A 74 -15.75 36.14 -15.58
CA VAL A 74 -16.74 35.41 -16.39
C VAL A 74 -17.48 36.29 -17.38
N ALA A 75 -17.51 37.61 -17.16
CA ALA A 75 -18.10 38.59 -18.08
C ALA A 75 -17.50 40.00 -17.89
N TYR A 76 -17.79 40.90 -18.82
CA TYR A 76 -17.52 42.34 -18.70
C TYR A 76 -18.81 43.15 -18.90
N ILE A 77 -18.97 44.27 -18.19
CA ILE A 77 -20.10 45.19 -18.35
C ILE A 77 -19.57 46.55 -18.81
N GLY A 78 -19.97 46.99 -20.01
CA GLY A 78 -19.53 48.27 -20.59
C GLY A 78 -19.74 48.38 -22.10
N ALA A 79 -19.51 49.58 -22.65
CA ALA A 79 -19.73 49.88 -24.07
C ALA A 79 -18.75 49.19 -25.03
N GLU A 80 -17.59 48.75 -24.55
CA GLU A 80 -16.52 48.14 -25.36
C GLU A 80 -15.87 46.99 -24.59
N ALA A 81 -15.93 45.76 -25.13
CA ALA A 81 -15.25 44.60 -24.54
C ALA A 81 -13.76 44.62 -24.91
N PRO A 82 -12.82 44.40 -23.97
CA PRO A 82 -11.39 44.35 -24.31
C PRO A 82 -11.09 43.20 -25.28
N ALA A 83 -10.24 43.46 -26.29
CA ALA A 83 -9.86 42.52 -27.33
C ALA A 83 -9.00 41.35 -26.79
N VAL A 84 -9.18 40.16 -27.38
CA VAL A 84 -8.60 38.88 -26.98
C VAL A 84 -7.11 38.79 -27.34
N GLU A 85 -6.22 38.56 -26.37
CA GLU A 85 -4.92 37.92 -26.64
C GLU A 85 -5.06 36.39 -26.45
N PRO A 86 -4.90 35.58 -27.51
CA PRO A 86 -4.97 34.13 -27.40
C PRO A 86 -3.72 33.58 -26.70
N ARG A 87 -3.93 32.95 -25.55
CA ARG A 87 -2.92 32.11 -24.88
C ARG A 87 -2.75 30.82 -25.69
N PRO A 88 -1.54 30.46 -26.13
CA PRO A 88 -1.35 29.25 -26.94
C PRO A 88 -1.63 27.98 -26.11
N PRO A 89 -2.21 26.93 -26.71
CA PRO A 89 -2.36 25.64 -26.06
C PRO A 89 -0.99 25.00 -25.81
N LEU A 90 -0.77 24.47 -24.60
CA LEU A 90 0.38 23.63 -24.26
C LEU A 90 0.29 22.32 -25.04
N ALA A 91 0.90 22.29 -26.22
CA ALA A 91 1.12 21.09 -27.01
C ALA A 91 2.31 20.29 -26.45
N PHE A 92 2.12 19.00 -26.24
CA PHE A 92 3.18 18.04 -25.93
C PHE A 92 4.21 18.00 -27.08
N ALA A 93 5.42 18.48 -26.83
CA ALA A 93 6.54 18.33 -27.74
C ALA A 93 7.29 17.03 -27.44
N ALA A 94 7.22 16.08 -28.38
CA ALA A 94 8.04 14.87 -28.42
C ALA A 94 9.52 15.24 -28.63
N VAL A 95 10.40 14.71 -27.78
CA VAL A 95 11.86 14.84 -27.94
C VAL A 95 12.37 13.66 -28.76
N ALA A 96 12.94 13.97 -29.92
CA ALA A 96 13.70 13.06 -30.76
C ALA A 96 15.06 12.72 -30.11
N THR A 97 15.40 11.43 -30.11
CA THR A 97 16.69 10.88 -29.66
C THR A 97 17.73 10.90 -30.79
N SER A 98 18.95 11.34 -30.50
CA SER A 98 20.12 11.21 -31.39
C SER A 98 20.69 9.78 -31.36
N ASP A 99 21.25 9.36 -32.49
CA ASP A 99 21.68 7.99 -32.77
C ASP A 99 23.22 7.81 -32.72
N ALA A 100 23.62 6.54 -32.50
CA ALA A 100 24.92 5.85 -32.76
C ALA A 100 25.53 5.09 -31.55
N PRO A 101 26.19 3.92 -31.74
CA PRO A 101 25.95 2.84 -32.69
C PRO A 101 25.57 1.50 -32.02
N ARG A 102 24.93 0.63 -32.81
CA ARG A 102 24.27 -0.62 -32.45
C ARG A 102 25.20 -1.85 -32.53
N SER A 103 24.92 -2.88 -31.72
CA SER A 103 25.40 -4.27 -31.81
C SER A 103 24.34 -5.19 -31.14
N PRO A 104 24.28 -6.50 -31.44
CA PRO A 104 23.03 -7.19 -31.78
C PRO A 104 22.11 -7.55 -30.60
N ASP A 105 20.82 -7.61 -30.96
CA ASP A 105 19.62 -7.65 -30.14
C ASP A 105 19.38 -8.96 -29.37
N VAL A 106 19.29 -8.83 -28.05
CA VAL A 106 18.11 -9.26 -27.29
C VAL A 106 17.58 -8.00 -26.62
N SER A 107 16.71 -7.25 -27.30
CA SER A 107 16.03 -6.10 -26.70
C SER A 107 14.56 -6.44 -26.45
N LEU A 108 14.16 -6.34 -25.19
CA LEU A 108 12.75 -6.28 -24.83
C LEU A 108 12.27 -4.84 -25.07
N PRO A 109 10.99 -4.61 -25.42
CA PRO A 109 10.48 -3.26 -25.62
C PRO A 109 10.81 -2.35 -24.41
N GLY A 110 11.59 -1.30 -24.64
CA GLY A 110 12.00 -0.33 -23.60
C GLY A 110 13.18 -0.75 -22.71
N THR A 111 13.81 -1.91 -22.93
CA THR A 111 14.94 -2.40 -22.11
C THR A 111 16.12 -2.82 -22.98
N ARG A 112 17.28 -2.19 -22.78
CA ARG A 112 18.55 -2.53 -23.46
C ARG A 112 19.50 -3.26 -22.51
N PHE A 113 20.35 -4.15 -23.03
CA PHE A 113 21.31 -4.91 -22.21
C PHE A 113 22.76 -4.63 -22.63
N SER A 114 23.67 -4.55 -21.64
CA SER A 114 25.12 -4.56 -21.90
C SER A 114 25.62 -5.97 -22.24
N LYS A 115 26.69 -6.09 -23.03
CA LYS A 115 27.28 -7.39 -23.42
C LYS A 115 27.64 -8.27 -22.22
N LYS A 116 28.18 -7.65 -21.16
CA LYS A 116 28.52 -8.36 -19.92
C LYS A 116 27.28 -8.79 -19.14
N ALA A 117 26.20 -7.99 -19.15
CA ALA A 117 24.93 -8.38 -18.54
C ALA A 117 24.34 -9.60 -19.25
N LEU A 118 24.28 -9.61 -20.59
CA LEU A 118 23.79 -10.76 -21.35
C LEU A 118 24.60 -12.03 -21.09
N ALA A 119 25.94 -11.91 -21.07
CA ALA A 119 26.81 -13.05 -20.75
C ALA A 119 26.56 -13.58 -19.33
N LEU A 120 26.35 -12.68 -18.35
CA LEU A 120 26.05 -13.09 -16.98
C LEU A 120 24.64 -13.71 -16.85
N ILE A 121 23.65 -13.18 -17.57
CA ILE A 121 22.28 -13.71 -17.64
C ILE A 121 22.31 -15.13 -18.21
N GLU A 122 23.00 -15.33 -19.33
CA GLU A 122 23.14 -16.62 -20.00
C GLU A 122 23.91 -17.65 -19.15
N CYS A 123 25.07 -17.26 -18.60
CA CYS A 123 25.87 -18.16 -17.74
C CYS A 123 25.14 -18.61 -16.47
N ASN A 124 24.15 -17.84 -16.01
CA ASN A 124 23.37 -18.17 -14.81
C ASN A 124 21.95 -18.65 -15.13
N GLY A 125 21.63 -18.94 -16.40
CA GLY A 125 20.33 -19.49 -16.82
C GLY A 125 19.15 -18.57 -16.54
N LEU A 126 19.35 -17.26 -16.53
CA LEU A 126 18.31 -16.27 -16.27
C LEU A 126 17.58 -15.86 -17.56
N ALA A 127 16.31 -15.54 -17.44
CA ALA A 127 15.51 -15.00 -18.54
C ALA A 127 15.75 -13.48 -18.64
N PRO A 128 16.02 -12.89 -19.83
CA PRO A 128 16.16 -11.44 -19.99
C PRO A 128 14.96 -10.64 -19.45
N GLU A 129 13.76 -11.24 -19.50
CA GLU A 129 12.49 -10.68 -19.00
C GLU A 129 12.52 -10.38 -17.51
N THR A 130 13.35 -11.08 -16.74
CA THR A 130 13.61 -10.81 -15.32
C THR A 130 14.04 -9.36 -15.06
N PHE A 131 14.60 -8.68 -16.08
CA PHE A 131 15.11 -7.32 -15.98
C PHE A 131 14.26 -6.30 -16.74
N ALA A 132 13.04 -6.67 -17.17
CA ALA A 132 12.13 -5.76 -17.86
C ALA A 132 11.80 -4.51 -17.02
N GLY A 133 11.72 -3.34 -17.66
CA GLY A 133 11.44 -2.06 -17.00
C GLY A 133 12.70 -1.27 -16.61
N ILE A 134 13.89 -1.88 -16.73
CA ILE A 134 15.17 -1.18 -16.60
C ILE A 134 15.59 -0.68 -17.98
N ALA A 135 15.66 0.63 -18.18
CA ALA A 135 16.03 1.21 -19.48
C ALA A 135 17.39 0.69 -20.03
N MET A 136 18.36 0.39 -19.15
CA MET A 136 19.65 -0.21 -19.50
C MET A 136 20.15 -1.18 -18.40
N VAL A 137 20.17 -2.48 -18.71
CA VAL A 137 20.64 -3.56 -17.83
C VAL A 137 22.16 -3.71 -17.97
N ARG A 138 22.88 -3.43 -16.88
CA ARG A 138 24.35 -3.55 -16.78
C ARG A 138 24.75 -4.79 -15.98
N GLU A 139 26.00 -5.20 -16.10
CA GLU A 139 26.59 -6.34 -15.35
C GLU A 139 26.23 -6.28 -13.86
N GLN A 140 26.35 -5.10 -13.24
CA GLN A 140 26.01 -4.89 -11.83
C GLN A 140 24.54 -5.24 -11.51
N HIS A 141 23.58 -4.95 -12.39
CA HIS A 141 22.17 -5.28 -12.14
C HIS A 141 21.94 -6.80 -12.10
N VAL A 142 22.69 -7.56 -12.91
CA VAL A 142 22.61 -9.02 -12.92
C VAL A 142 23.35 -9.61 -11.71
N GLN A 143 24.49 -9.03 -11.33
CA GLN A 143 25.21 -9.42 -10.11
C GLN A 143 24.39 -9.14 -8.85
N ASP A 144 23.72 -7.99 -8.78
CA ASP A 144 22.82 -7.63 -7.69
C ASP A 144 21.63 -8.59 -7.61
N TYR A 145 21.09 -9.00 -8.76
CA TYR A 145 20.02 -10.00 -8.83
C TYR A 145 20.50 -11.38 -8.34
N LEU A 146 21.67 -11.84 -8.80
CA LEU A 146 22.25 -13.12 -8.39
C LEU A 146 22.63 -13.13 -6.89
N ALA A 147 23.14 -12.01 -6.38
CA ALA A 147 23.50 -11.84 -4.98
C ALA A 147 22.29 -11.80 -4.05
N ARG A 148 21.14 -11.31 -4.53
CA ARG A 148 19.86 -11.34 -3.80
C ARG A 148 19.19 -12.71 -3.81
N GLY A 149 19.59 -13.58 -4.74
CA GLY A 149 18.85 -14.80 -5.08
C GLY A 149 17.53 -14.48 -5.79
N PRO A 150 16.98 -15.41 -6.59
CA PRO A 150 15.67 -15.20 -7.18
C PRO A 150 14.63 -15.06 -6.05
N VAL A 151 14.00 -13.89 -5.94
CA VAL A 151 12.73 -13.76 -5.20
C VAL A 151 11.79 -14.78 -5.83
N GLY A 152 11.44 -15.81 -5.07
CA GLY A 152 10.88 -17.09 -5.53
C GLY A 152 10.23 -17.08 -6.91
N SER A 153 11.03 -17.35 -7.94
CA SER A 153 10.53 -18.00 -9.16
C SER A 153 10.33 -19.48 -8.83
N ALA A 154 9.41 -19.77 -7.90
CA ALA A 154 8.77 -21.07 -7.92
C ALA A 154 8.10 -21.18 -9.30
N SER A 155 8.39 -22.26 -10.03
CA SER A 155 7.67 -22.62 -11.25
C SER A 155 6.17 -22.67 -10.93
N ALA A 156 5.49 -21.55 -11.14
CA ALA A 156 4.16 -21.32 -10.59
C ALA A 156 3.12 -21.73 -11.63
N GLY A 157 2.16 -22.55 -11.21
CA GLY A 157 1.01 -22.91 -12.04
C GLY A 157 0.16 -21.69 -12.42
N PRO A 158 -0.86 -21.86 -13.24
CA PRO A 158 -1.74 -20.75 -13.60
C PRO A 158 -2.44 -20.17 -12.36
N LEU A 159 -2.58 -18.85 -12.32
CA LEU A 159 -3.41 -18.18 -11.31
C LEU A 159 -4.86 -18.68 -11.37
N HIS A 160 -5.55 -18.57 -10.24
CA HIS A 160 -6.96 -18.96 -10.14
C HIS A 160 -7.81 -18.24 -11.20
N PHE A 161 -8.68 -18.98 -11.91
CA PHE A 161 -9.44 -18.45 -13.04
C PHE A 161 -10.30 -17.23 -12.69
N ALA A 162 -10.75 -17.11 -11.43
CA ALA A 162 -11.55 -15.98 -10.95
C ALA A 162 -10.81 -14.64 -11.06
N LEU A 163 -9.48 -14.65 -11.11
CA LEU A 163 -8.66 -13.46 -11.30
C LEU A 163 -8.56 -13.02 -12.76
N LYS A 164 -9.05 -13.82 -13.70
CA LYS A 164 -9.01 -13.50 -15.13
C LYS A 164 -9.83 -12.23 -15.41
N GLY A 165 -9.23 -11.28 -16.13
CA GLY A 165 -9.86 -10.01 -16.49
C GLY A 165 -9.79 -8.94 -15.40
N ILE A 166 -9.21 -9.24 -14.24
CA ILE A 166 -8.89 -8.25 -13.21
C ILE A 166 -7.51 -7.67 -13.51
N SER A 167 -7.39 -6.35 -13.60
CA SER A 167 -6.07 -5.72 -13.71
C SER A 167 -5.30 -5.90 -12.40
N LEU A 168 -4.16 -6.57 -12.48
CA LEU A 168 -3.20 -6.77 -11.38
C LEU A 168 -2.01 -5.80 -11.47
N GLU A 169 -2.10 -4.77 -12.32
CA GLU A 169 -1.10 -3.71 -12.35
C GLU A 169 -0.99 -3.04 -10.97
N GLY A 170 0.24 -2.82 -10.50
CA GLY A 170 0.49 -2.28 -9.16
C GLY A 170 0.19 -3.26 -8.01
N VAL A 171 -0.04 -4.55 -8.27
CA VAL A 171 -0.34 -5.56 -7.24
C VAL A 171 0.75 -6.63 -7.21
N SER A 172 1.48 -6.69 -6.10
CA SER A 172 2.41 -7.80 -5.78
C SER A 172 1.64 -8.95 -5.14
N LEU A 173 1.50 -10.06 -5.87
CA LEU A 173 0.88 -11.29 -5.35
C LEU A 173 1.89 -12.13 -4.54
N PRO A 174 1.42 -12.90 -3.54
CA PRO A 174 2.29 -13.78 -2.77
C PRO A 174 2.73 -14.99 -3.62
N GLY A 175 3.91 -15.54 -3.35
CA GLY A 175 4.44 -16.70 -4.09
C GLY A 175 3.49 -17.92 -4.07
N LEU A 176 2.76 -18.14 -2.98
CA LEU A 176 1.76 -19.22 -2.87
C LEU A 176 0.50 -18.99 -3.72
N ALA A 177 0.30 -17.82 -4.34
CA ALA A 177 -0.86 -17.54 -5.17
C ALA A 177 -0.96 -18.50 -6.38
N ALA A 178 0.17 -18.98 -6.88
CA ALA A 178 0.25 -19.86 -8.04
C ALA A 178 0.74 -21.29 -7.71
N GLU A 179 1.01 -21.58 -6.44
CA GLU A 179 1.36 -22.94 -5.98
C GLU A 179 0.09 -23.75 -5.69
N THR A 180 -0.16 -24.79 -6.46
CA THR A 180 -1.37 -25.64 -6.36
C THR A 180 -1.05 -27.12 -6.22
N SER A 181 0.23 -27.50 -6.10
CA SER A 181 0.66 -28.90 -6.14
C SER A 181 0.87 -29.54 -4.77
N ARG A 182 0.98 -28.73 -3.71
CA ARG A 182 1.34 -29.18 -2.35
C ARG A 182 0.22 -28.99 -1.34
N GLY A 183 0.29 -29.71 -0.22
CA GLY A 183 -0.65 -29.54 0.89
C GLY A 183 -2.04 -30.13 0.65
N MET A 184 -2.18 -31.07 -0.28
CA MET A 184 -3.45 -31.76 -0.55
C MET A 184 -3.79 -32.72 0.59
N LEU A 185 -4.97 -32.54 1.19
CA LEU A 185 -5.46 -33.44 2.22
C LEU A 185 -5.93 -34.78 1.64
N ASP A 186 -5.73 -35.84 2.43
CA ASP A 186 -6.39 -37.12 2.22
C ASP A 186 -7.93 -36.93 2.16
N PRO A 187 -8.62 -37.43 1.12
CA PRO A 187 -10.06 -37.25 0.97
C PRO A 187 -10.90 -37.84 2.12
N ALA A 188 -10.49 -39.00 2.66
CA ALA A 188 -11.23 -39.64 3.75
C ALA A 188 -11.12 -38.82 5.06
N PHE A 189 -9.93 -38.28 5.33
CA PHE A 189 -9.71 -37.35 6.43
C PHE A 189 -10.50 -36.05 6.24
N LEU A 190 -10.48 -35.45 5.06
CA LEU A 190 -11.28 -34.25 4.77
C LEU A 190 -12.78 -34.48 5.03
N ASP A 191 -13.32 -35.64 4.61
CA ASP A 191 -14.72 -35.99 4.86
C ASP A 191 -15.00 -36.21 6.35
N SER A 192 -14.05 -36.77 7.12
CA SER A 192 -14.18 -36.85 8.58
C SER A 192 -14.21 -35.47 9.24
N LEU A 193 -13.36 -34.54 8.81
CA LEU A 193 -13.32 -33.17 9.32
C LEU A 193 -14.64 -32.43 9.07
N ARG A 194 -15.27 -32.66 7.92
CA ARG A 194 -16.58 -32.08 7.57
C ARG A 194 -17.73 -32.64 8.42
N LYS A 195 -17.66 -33.93 8.77
CA LYS A 195 -18.70 -34.61 9.57
C LYS A 195 -18.60 -34.26 11.05
N ASP A 196 -17.38 -34.19 11.58
CA ASP A 196 -17.11 -33.88 12.98
C ASP A 196 -15.93 -32.90 13.13
N PRO A 197 -16.17 -31.59 12.93
CA PRO A 197 -15.16 -30.57 13.14
C PRO A 197 -14.68 -30.47 14.60
N GLU A 198 -15.48 -30.90 15.57
CA GLU A 198 -15.13 -30.78 16.99
C GLU A 198 -14.00 -31.72 17.38
N ALA A 199 -13.88 -32.86 16.71
CA ALA A 199 -12.77 -33.81 16.90
C ALA A 199 -11.40 -33.15 16.73
N ILE A 200 -11.22 -32.29 15.71
CA ILE A 200 -9.97 -31.54 15.54
C ILE A 200 -9.90 -30.32 16.46
N ALA A 201 -11.05 -29.67 16.73
CA ALA A 201 -11.12 -28.47 17.55
C ALA A 201 -10.61 -28.71 18.98
N ALA A 202 -10.93 -29.89 19.54
CA ALA A 202 -10.60 -30.33 20.89
C ALA A 202 -9.12 -30.71 21.10
N LEU A 203 -8.35 -30.94 20.04
CA LEU A 203 -6.94 -31.30 20.14
C LEU A 203 -6.08 -30.14 20.68
N SER A 204 -4.92 -30.50 21.26
CA SER A 204 -3.90 -29.51 21.60
C SER A 204 -3.33 -28.85 20.32
N PRO A 205 -2.83 -27.60 20.38
CA PRO A 205 -2.22 -26.95 19.22
C PRO A 205 -1.12 -27.79 18.54
N ALA A 206 -0.29 -28.48 19.34
CA ALA A 206 0.79 -29.32 18.82
C ALA A 206 0.25 -30.57 18.10
N ASP A 207 -0.82 -31.18 18.64
CA ASP A 207 -1.41 -32.37 18.05
C ASP A 207 -2.19 -32.05 16.77
N LYS A 208 -2.83 -30.88 16.68
CA LYS A 208 -3.45 -30.40 15.44
C LYS A 208 -2.44 -30.37 14.30
N CYS A 209 -1.29 -29.71 14.49
CA CYS A 209 -0.25 -29.63 13.47
C CYS A 209 0.23 -31.01 13.03
N LYS A 210 0.44 -31.95 13.98
CA LYS A 210 0.83 -33.33 13.67
C LYS A 210 -0.23 -34.06 12.84
N VAL A 211 -1.50 -33.95 13.22
CA VAL A 211 -2.61 -34.61 12.52
C VAL A 211 -2.74 -34.05 11.09
N TYR A 212 -2.74 -32.73 10.92
CA TYR A 212 -2.82 -32.13 9.58
C TYR A 212 -1.66 -32.57 8.68
N ARG A 213 -0.40 -32.54 9.18
CA ARG A 213 0.77 -33.03 8.42
C ARG A 213 0.62 -34.49 8.02
N LYS A 214 0.22 -35.34 8.96
CA LYS A 214 0.03 -36.79 8.74
C LYS A 214 -0.96 -37.05 7.59
N HIS A 215 -1.96 -36.19 7.43
CA HIS A 215 -3.00 -36.32 6.40
C HIS A 215 -2.79 -35.45 5.17
N GLY A 216 -1.55 -34.97 4.93
CA GLY A 216 -1.16 -34.37 3.64
C GLY A 216 -1.10 -32.84 3.61
N ALA A 217 -1.49 -32.14 4.68
CA ALA A 217 -1.30 -30.69 4.75
C ALA A 217 0.18 -30.31 4.80
N GLU A 218 0.55 -29.21 4.15
CA GLU A 218 1.88 -28.64 4.25
C GLU A 218 1.90 -27.68 5.44
N ILE A 219 2.58 -28.05 6.52
CA ILE A 219 2.65 -27.26 7.75
C ILE A 219 4.12 -27.06 8.11
N GLY A 220 4.60 -25.83 8.00
CA GLY A 220 5.97 -25.44 8.31
C GLY A 220 6.33 -25.53 9.79
N GLU A 221 7.55 -25.16 10.13
CA GLU A 221 8.08 -25.19 11.49
C GLU A 221 7.46 -24.10 12.36
N ASP A 222 7.40 -24.29 13.69
CA ASP A 222 6.84 -23.32 14.65
C ASP A 222 5.41 -22.80 14.36
N VAL A 223 4.62 -23.59 13.63
CA VAL A 223 3.22 -23.27 13.35
C VAL A 223 2.35 -23.54 14.57
N VAL A 224 1.46 -22.59 14.89
CA VAL A 224 0.50 -22.71 15.98
C VAL A 224 -0.92 -22.61 15.41
N ILE A 225 -1.70 -23.68 15.61
CA ILE A 225 -3.15 -23.70 15.37
C ILE A 225 -3.83 -23.67 16.75
N GLY A 226 -4.47 -22.56 17.09
CA GLY A 226 -5.01 -22.28 18.43
C GLY A 226 -6.07 -23.28 18.94
N LYS A 227 -6.38 -23.19 20.23
CA LYS A 227 -7.46 -23.97 20.85
C LYS A 227 -8.80 -23.67 20.18
N ARG A 228 -9.65 -24.70 20.04
CA ARG A 228 -10.95 -24.62 19.35
C ARG A 228 -10.90 -24.07 17.91
N THR A 229 -9.71 -24.00 17.32
CA THR A 229 -9.52 -23.59 15.93
C THR A 229 -9.62 -24.78 14.99
N ILE A 230 -10.34 -24.58 13.87
CA ILE A 230 -10.54 -25.59 12.83
C ILE A 230 -10.11 -25.05 11.46
N LEU A 231 -9.43 -25.90 10.69
CA LEU A 231 -9.07 -25.67 9.30
C LEU A 231 -9.66 -26.81 8.45
N ILE A 232 -10.53 -26.48 7.50
CA ILE A 232 -11.18 -27.45 6.62
C ILE A 232 -11.10 -26.94 5.18
N ALA A 233 -10.24 -27.57 4.39
CA ALA A 233 -10.05 -27.29 2.97
C ALA A 233 -9.44 -28.52 2.28
N PRO A 234 -9.73 -28.78 1.00
CA PRO A 234 -9.00 -29.80 0.24
C PRO A 234 -7.49 -29.59 0.23
N GLN A 235 -7.04 -28.33 0.20
CA GLN A 235 -5.62 -27.98 0.23
C GLN A 235 -5.33 -27.02 1.40
N ILE A 236 -4.37 -27.38 2.25
CA ILE A 236 -3.92 -26.58 3.40
C ILE A 236 -2.42 -26.41 3.34
N GLN A 237 -1.97 -25.16 3.28
CA GLN A 237 -0.55 -24.78 3.31
C GLN A 237 -0.33 -23.68 4.34
N LEU A 238 0.44 -23.97 5.39
CA LEU A 238 0.86 -23.00 6.40
C LEU A 238 2.38 -22.95 6.42
N GLY A 239 2.97 -21.82 6.05
CA GLY A 239 4.41 -21.61 6.06
C GLY A 239 4.99 -21.53 7.47
N ASP A 240 6.32 -21.47 7.55
CA ASP A 240 7.02 -21.44 8.82
C ASP A 240 6.53 -20.30 9.70
N GLY A 241 6.22 -20.65 10.93
CA GLY A 241 5.89 -19.69 11.94
C GLY A 241 4.52 -19.03 11.83
N VAL A 242 3.61 -19.61 11.03
CA VAL A 242 2.23 -19.16 11.00
C VAL A 242 1.55 -19.36 12.36
N ARG A 243 0.77 -18.37 12.79
CA ARG A 243 -0.03 -18.46 14.03
C ARG A 243 -1.48 -18.13 13.72
N VAL A 244 -2.36 -19.12 13.88
CA VAL A 244 -3.81 -18.92 13.82
C VAL A 244 -4.35 -18.96 15.25
N GLY A 245 -4.88 -17.83 15.70
CA GLY A 245 -5.37 -17.65 17.06
C GLY A 245 -6.52 -18.59 17.42
N GLU A 246 -6.82 -18.66 18.71
CA GLU A 246 -7.88 -19.51 19.24
C GLU A 246 -9.26 -19.12 18.70
N ASN A 247 -10.21 -20.05 18.78
CA ASN A 247 -11.61 -19.81 18.43
C ASN A 247 -11.81 -19.41 16.97
N SER A 248 -10.90 -19.84 16.09
CA SER A 248 -10.91 -19.48 14.68
C SER A 248 -11.51 -20.60 13.83
N SER A 249 -12.18 -20.25 12.74
CA SER A 249 -12.83 -21.20 11.85
C SER A 249 -12.52 -20.86 10.39
N VAL A 250 -11.65 -21.64 9.78
CA VAL A 250 -11.29 -21.52 8.36
C VAL A 250 -11.90 -22.70 7.63
N ILE A 251 -12.95 -22.46 6.86
CA ILE A 251 -13.64 -23.49 6.09
C ILE A 251 -13.77 -22.97 4.67
N VAL A 252 -13.00 -23.54 3.76
CA VAL A 252 -12.94 -23.10 2.36
C VAL A 252 -13.10 -24.29 1.41
N ARG A 253 -13.68 -24.05 0.24
CA ARG A 253 -14.02 -25.11 -0.70
C ARG A 253 -12.81 -25.67 -1.44
N GLU A 254 -11.78 -24.87 -1.68
CA GLU A 254 -10.66 -25.24 -2.55
C GLU A 254 -9.34 -25.27 -1.76
N ARG A 255 -8.87 -24.09 -1.30
CA ARG A 255 -7.57 -24.01 -0.63
C ARG A 255 -7.45 -22.84 0.33
N VAL A 256 -6.69 -23.08 1.39
CA VAL A 256 -6.14 -22.04 2.26
C VAL A 256 -4.62 -22.12 2.26
N ALA A 257 -3.96 -21.02 1.89
CA ALA A 257 -2.52 -20.90 1.89
C ALA A 257 -2.09 -19.65 2.67
N ILE A 258 -1.24 -19.83 3.67
CA ILE A 258 -0.75 -18.75 4.53
C ILE A 258 0.76 -18.83 4.54
N SER A 259 1.42 -17.82 3.98
CA SER A 259 2.89 -17.79 3.91
C SER A 259 3.50 -17.45 5.28
N ALA A 260 4.81 -17.72 5.39
CA ALA A 260 5.57 -17.67 6.63
C ALA A 260 5.40 -16.38 7.44
N LEU A 261 5.56 -16.52 8.76
CA LEU A 261 5.52 -15.44 9.77
C LEU A 261 4.20 -14.70 9.90
N SER A 262 3.13 -15.14 9.22
CA SER A 262 1.82 -14.54 9.33
C SER A 262 1.12 -14.92 10.63
N SER A 263 0.45 -13.95 11.25
CA SER A 263 -0.23 -14.13 12.52
C SER A 263 -1.64 -13.55 12.50
N PHE A 264 -2.58 -14.31 13.03
CA PHE A 264 -3.99 -13.98 13.15
C PHE A 264 -4.36 -14.14 14.62
N ARG A 265 -4.98 -13.11 15.23
CA ARG A 265 -5.46 -13.22 16.61
C ARG A 265 -6.74 -14.05 16.67
N GLU A 266 -7.41 -14.05 17.82
CA GLU A 266 -8.58 -14.87 18.07
C GLU A 266 -9.77 -14.51 17.17
N GLY A 267 -10.60 -15.52 16.89
CA GLY A 267 -11.88 -15.31 16.20
C GLY A 267 -11.75 -15.03 14.71
N LEU A 268 -10.71 -15.53 14.03
CA LEU A 268 -10.63 -15.48 12.57
C LEU A 268 -11.71 -16.38 11.96
N VAL A 269 -12.58 -15.83 11.13
CA VAL A 269 -13.61 -16.59 10.40
C VAL A 269 -13.37 -16.44 8.90
N ILE A 270 -13.15 -17.56 8.21
CA ILE A 270 -12.97 -17.58 6.76
C ILE A 270 -13.96 -18.58 6.15
N ARG A 271 -14.74 -18.10 5.17
CA ARG A 271 -15.66 -18.86 4.32
C ARG A 271 -15.48 -18.42 2.87
N GLY A 272 -15.19 -19.34 1.96
CA GLY A 272 -14.90 -18.99 0.56
C GLY A 272 -14.45 -20.18 -0.29
N GLY A 273 -13.94 -19.89 -1.49
CA GLY A 273 -13.30 -20.86 -2.38
C GLY A 273 -11.81 -20.99 -2.09
N THR A 274 -11.04 -20.01 -2.55
CA THR A 274 -9.58 -19.95 -2.43
C THR A 274 -9.17 -18.73 -1.60
N VAL A 275 -8.34 -18.94 -0.57
CA VAL A 275 -7.85 -17.86 0.30
C VAL A 275 -6.35 -17.95 0.47
N VAL A 276 -5.63 -16.90 0.08
CA VAL A 276 -4.16 -16.86 0.10
C VAL A 276 -3.66 -15.61 0.82
N PHE A 277 -2.72 -15.79 1.73
CA PHE A 277 -2.01 -14.72 2.42
C PHE A 277 -0.50 -14.79 2.15
N GLY A 278 0.09 -13.62 1.89
CA GLY A 278 1.53 -13.43 1.79
C GLY A 278 2.23 -13.50 3.15
N GLN A 279 3.55 -13.39 3.08
CA GLN A 279 4.42 -13.51 4.24
C GLN A 279 4.20 -12.33 5.18
N ASN A 280 4.38 -12.57 6.48
CA ASN A 280 4.34 -11.52 7.50
C ASN A 280 3.01 -10.72 7.50
N THR A 281 1.90 -11.39 7.21
CA THR A 281 0.58 -10.79 7.38
C THR A 281 0.28 -10.68 8.88
N PHE A 282 -0.09 -9.49 9.36
CA PHE A 282 -0.58 -9.31 10.73
C PHE A 282 -2.07 -9.04 10.71
N ALA A 283 -2.84 -9.91 11.34
CA ALA A 283 -4.28 -9.79 11.45
C ALA A 283 -4.73 -9.71 12.92
N GLY A 284 -5.56 -8.72 13.19
CA GLY A 284 -6.22 -8.47 14.46
C GLY A 284 -7.21 -9.55 14.86
N SER A 285 -8.02 -9.25 15.88
CA SER A 285 -9.07 -10.14 16.37
C SER A 285 -10.36 -9.96 15.58
N ARG A 286 -11.17 -11.03 15.52
CA ARG A 286 -12.54 -11.03 14.96
C ARG A 286 -12.61 -10.59 13.48
N ILE A 287 -11.65 -11.03 12.69
CA ILE A 287 -11.66 -10.83 11.23
C ILE A 287 -12.64 -11.82 10.60
N GLN A 288 -13.54 -11.33 9.76
CA GLN A 288 -14.43 -12.16 8.97
C GLN A 288 -14.17 -11.96 7.48
N ILE A 289 -13.83 -13.05 6.78
CA ILE A 289 -13.71 -13.12 5.33
C ILE A 289 -14.75 -14.10 4.82
N GLY A 290 -15.70 -13.64 3.99
CA GLY A 290 -16.84 -14.45 3.53
C GLY A 290 -18.16 -13.68 3.55
N GLY A 291 -19.25 -14.31 3.97
CA GLY A 291 -20.60 -13.70 3.93
C GLY A 291 -21.38 -14.07 2.68
N GLY A 292 -22.34 -13.25 2.23
CA GLY A 292 -23.19 -13.55 1.07
C GLY A 292 -22.38 -13.89 -0.18
N GLY A 293 -22.76 -14.93 -0.92
CA GLY A 293 -22.06 -15.35 -2.14
C GLY A 293 -20.70 -16.02 -1.93
N ASN A 294 -20.31 -16.37 -0.69
CA ASN A 294 -19.03 -17.04 -0.43
C ASN A 294 -18.92 -18.47 -1.02
N ALA A 295 -20.04 -19.05 -1.44
CA ALA A 295 -20.10 -20.34 -2.12
C ALA A 295 -19.89 -20.21 -3.64
N ASP A 296 -19.78 -18.99 -4.17
CA ASP A 296 -19.61 -18.77 -5.60
C ASP A 296 -18.25 -19.28 -6.08
N PRO A 297 -18.12 -19.66 -7.36
CA PRO A 297 -16.84 -20.09 -7.92
C PRO A 297 -15.81 -18.94 -7.99
N TRP A 298 -16.26 -17.68 -7.88
CA TRP A 298 -15.39 -16.50 -7.86
C TRP A 298 -14.97 -16.05 -6.46
N ALA A 299 -15.33 -16.79 -5.41
CA ALA A 299 -15.07 -16.42 -4.02
C ALA A 299 -13.59 -16.59 -3.65
N VAL A 300 -12.78 -15.62 -4.06
CA VAL A 300 -11.32 -15.63 -3.92
C VAL A 300 -10.85 -14.43 -3.12
N PHE A 301 -9.98 -14.69 -2.14
CA PHE A 301 -9.24 -13.67 -1.42
C PHE A 301 -7.74 -13.91 -1.63
N VAL A 302 -7.01 -12.87 -2.05
CA VAL A 302 -5.55 -12.92 -2.13
C VAL A 302 -4.98 -11.66 -1.50
N ALA A 303 -4.06 -11.82 -0.56
CA ALA A 303 -3.29 -10.74 0.04
C ALA A 303 -1.79 -10.97 -0.16
N GLY A 304 -1.08 -9.93 -0.58
CA GLY A 304 0.38 -9.91 -0.73
C GLY A 304 1.13 -9.95 0.60
N ASP A 305 2.43 -9.72 0.54
CA ASP A 305 3.30 -9.77 1.70
C ASP A 305 3.15 -8.52 2.58
N ASN A 306 3.47 -8.63 3.87
CA ASN A 306 3.51 -7.53 4.84
C ASN A 306 2.19 -6.77 5.03
N VAL A 307 1.05 -7.42 4.74
CA VAL A 307 -0.29 -6.83 4.88
C VAL A 307 -0.68 -6.71 6.36
N TYR A 308 -1.30 -5.59 6.71
CA TYR A 308 -1.92 -5.37 8.02
C TYR A 308 -3.45 -5.41 7.90
N LEU A 309 -4.08 -6.21 8.74
CA LEU A 309 -5.52 -6.35 8.88
C LEU A 309 -5.90 -6.00 10.33
N GLY A 310 -6.53 -4.85 10.54
CA GLY A 310 -6.96 -4.38 11.86
C GLY A 310 -8.10 -5.21 12.45
N ASP A 311 -8.44 -4.99 13.71
CA ASP A 311 -9.53 -5.71 14.38
C ASP A 311 -10.90 -5.47 13.73
N ASP A 312 -11.82 -6.43 13.87
CA ASP A 312 -13.24 -6.32 13.49
C ASP A 312 -13.48 -6.05 11.98
N LEU A 313 -12.63 -6.55 11.10
CA LEU A 313 -12.84 -6.43 9.65
C LEU A 313 -13.95 -7.35 9.15
N PHE A 314 -14.72 -6.87 8.18
CA PHE A 314 -15.63 -7.67 7.39
C PHE A 314 -15.29 -7.55 5.90
N ILE A 315 -14.88 -8.66 5.28
CA ILE A 315 -14.47 -8.72 3.88
C ILE A 315 -15.37 -9.72 3.16
N ASN A 316 -16.27 -9.22 2.33
CA ASN A 316 -17.13 -10.04 1.52
C ASN A 316 -16.51 -10.41 0.17
N ILE A 317 -16.47 -11.72 -0.09
CA ILE A 317 -15.82 -12.31 -1.26
C ILE A 317 -16.81 -13.06 -2.16
N CYS A 318 -17.91 -12.43 -2.57
CA CYS A 318 -18.72 -12.96 -3.68
C CYS A 318 -17.97 -12.82 -5.02
N ARG A 319 -17.26 -11.69 -5.20
CA ARG A 319 -16.23 -11.52 -6.23
C ARG A 319 -14.85 -11.45 -5.60
N PRO A 320 -13.77 -11.52 -6.40
CA PRO A 320 -12.42 -11.51 -5.85
C PRO A 320 -12.12 -10.23 -5.08
N VAL A 321 -11.43 -10.38 -3.96
CA VAL A 321 -10.74 -9.29 -3.27
C VAL A 321 -9.25 -9.55 -3.38
N VAL A 322 -8.54 -8.62 -3.99
CA VAL A 322 -7.11 -8.71 -4.25
C VAL A 322 -6.40 -7.56 -3.55
N ILE A 323 -5.42 -7.89 -2.72
CA ILE A 323 -4.65 -6.96 -1.90
C ILE A 323 -3.18 -7.16 -2.23
N GLY A 324 -2.49 -6.08 -2.61
CA GLY A 324 -1.06 -6.06 -2.88
C GLY A 324 -0.20 -6.20 -1.63
N LYS A 325 1.11 -5.98 -1.77
CA LYS A 325 2.02 -5.98 -0.63
C LYS A 325 1.91 -4.69 0.18
N GLU A 326 2.20 -4.78 1.47
CA GLU A 326 2.25 -3.64 2.40
C GLU A 326 0.97 -2.78 2.43
N VAL A 327 -0.17 -3.41 2.15
CA VAL A 327 -1.47 -2.76 2.33
C VAL A 327 -1.86 -2.77 3.80
N PHE A 328 -2.42 -1.67 4.28
CA PHE A 328 -2.99 -1.59 5.63
C PHE A 328 -4.49 -1.37 5.54
N LEU A 329 -5.25 -2.36 5.99
CA LEU A 329 -6.67 -2.24 6.29
C LEU A 329 -6.80 -2.04 7.80
N THR A 330 -7.17 -0.84 8.23
CA THR A 330 -7.32 -0.55 9.66
C THR A 330 -8.68 -1.00 10.20
N GLN A 331 -8.89 -0.87 11.51
CA GLN A 331 -9.98 -1.51 12.24
C GLN A 331 -11.36 -1.22 11.65
N ARG A 332 -12.26 -2.19 11.70
CA ARG A 332 -13.67 -2.07 11.29
C ARG A 332 -13.89 -1.66 9.83
N THR A 333 -12.87 -1.78 8.98
CA THR A 333 -13.04 -1.59 7.54
C THR A 333 -13.93 -2.70 6.97
N ILE A 334 -14.84 -2.30 6.09
CA ILE A 334 -15.81 -3.17 5.42
C ILE A 334 -15.52 -3.20 3.92
N LEU A 335 -15.31 -4.38 3.35
CA LEU A 335 -15.19 -4.59 1.90
C LEU A 335 -16.39 -5.41 1.43
N VAL A 336 -17.18 -4.90 0.49
CA VAL A 336 -18.34 -5.60 -0.07
C VAL A 336 -18.26 -5.65 -1.58
N THR A 337 -18.26 -6.86 -2.15
CA THR A 337 -18.08 -7.06 -3.60
C THR A 337 -19.39 -7.05 -4.40
N HIS A 338 -20.50 -6.65 -3.76
CA HIS A 338 -21.81 -6.51 -4.39
C HIS A 338 -22.66 -5.41 -3.74
N ASN A 339 -23.69 -4.93 -4.44
CA ASN A 339 -24.63 -3.92 -3.95
C ASN A 339 -25.93 -4.54 -3.38
N ILE A 340 -26.82 -3.70 -2.84
CA ILE A 340 -28.11 -4.11 -2.26
C ILE A 340 -29.06 -4.55 -3.38
N GLY A 341 -29.71 -5.71 -3.20
CA GLY A 341 -30.40 -6.45 -4.26
C GLY A 341 -31.80 -5.95 -4.61
N HIS A 342 -31.90 -5.27 -5.74
CA HIS A 342 -33.12 -5.15 -6.54
C HIS A 342 -32.87 -5.66 -7.97
N SER A 343 -33.93 -5.88 -8.74
CA SER A 343 -33.81 -6.41 -10.10
C SER A 343 -33.14 -5.41 -11.03
N ILE A 344 -32.05 -5.81 -11.69
CA ILE A 344 -31.42 -5.01 -12.75
C ILE A 344 -32.37 -4.78 -13.93
N LEU A 345 -33.31 -5.70 -14.15
CA LEU A 345 -34.31 -5.59 -15.21
C LEU A 345 -35.38 -4.54 -14.90
N GLU A 346 -35.51 -4.13 -13.63
CA GLU A 346 -36.37 -3.04 -13.17
C GLU A 346 -35.62 -1.70 -13.13
N GLY A 347 -34.36 -1.66 -13.59
CA GLY A 347 -33.54 -0.44 -13.65
C GLY A 347 -32.77 -0.13 -12.38
N HIS A 348 -32.75 -1.04 -11.39
CA HIS A 348 -31.94 -0.86 -10.18
C HIS A 348 -30.47 -1.21 -10.40
N GLU A 349 -29.58 -0.51 -9.71
CA GLU A 349 -28.16 -0.83 -9.69
C GLU A 349 -27.89 -2.06 -8.83
N ASN A 350 -27.35 -3.11 -9.45
CA ASN A 350 -26.89 -4.31 -8.73
C ASN A 350 -25.58 -4.81 -9.36
N THR A 351 -24.48 -4.27 -8.85
CA THR A 351 -23.14 -4.51 -9.37
C THR A 351 -22.48 -5.63 -8.59
N PHE A 352 -21.82 -6.56 -9.29
CA PHE A 352 -20.92 -7.54 -8.71
C PHE A 352 -19.54 -7.36 -9.33
N ALA A 353 -18.59 -6.83 -8.56
CA ALA A 353 -17.28 -6.48 -9.09
C ALA A 353 -16.18 -6.71 -8.04
N PRO A 354 -14.96 -7.01 -8.49
CA PRO A 354 -13.84 -7.23 -7.57
C PRO A 354 -13.46 -5.93 -6.84
N ILE A 355 -12.78 -6.08 -5.71
CA ILE A 355 -12.09 -4.97 -5.04
C ILE A 355 -10.59 -5.21 -5.17
N VAL A 356 -9.85 -4.17 -5.57
CA VAL A 356 -8.39 -4.25 -5.72
C VAL A 356 -7.70 -3.16 -4.92
N LEU A 357 -6.82 -3.55 -4.01
CA LEU A 357 -5.94 -2.66 -3.27
C LEU A 357 -4.52 -2.89 -3.78
N GLU A 358 -3.93 -1.89 -4.41
CA GLU A 358 -2.57 -1.96 -4.94
C GLU A 358 -1.52 -1.85 -3.82
N ASP A 359 -0.27 -2.08 -4.17
CA ASP A 359 0.85 -2.08 -3.25
C ASP A 359 0.93 -0.78 -2.44
N PHE A 360 1.23 -0.90 -1.15
CA PHE A 360 1.37 0.22 -0.21
C PHE A 360 0.08 1.04 0.03
N ALA A 361 -1.08 0.63 -0.50
CA ALA A 361 -2.35 1.30 -0.24
C ALA A 361 -2.71 1.29 1.25
N GLN A 362 -3.35 2.35 1.72
CA GLN A 362 -3.77 2.51 3.12
C GLN A 362 -5.27 2.79 3.18
N VAL A 363 -5.98 2.05 4.02
CA VAL A 363 -7.42 2.23 4.24
C VAL A 363 -7.66 2.51 5.72
N GLY A 364 -8.19 3.71 5.97
CA GLY A 364 -8.48 4.26 7.28
C GLY A 364 -9.62 3.56 7.99
N MET A 365 -9.72 3.82 9.29
CA MET A 365 -10.56 3.06 10.21
C MET A 365 -12.02 3.25 9.85
N ASN A 366 -12.81 2.18 9.93
CA ASN A 366 -14.24 2.22 9.67
C ASN A 366 -14.59 2.73 8.26
N ALA A 367 -13.66 2.63 7.30
CA ALA A 367 -13.95 2.89 5.89
C ALA A 367 -14.73 1.73 5.27
N THR A 368 -15.53 2.03 4.26
CA THR A 368 -16.32 1.04 3.52
C THR A 368 -15.96 1.11 2.04
N LEU A 369 -15.65 -0.03 1.43
CA LEU A 369 -15.34 -0.16 0.01
C LEU A 369 -16.36 -1.08 -0.64
N TYR A 370 -17.02 -0.61 -1.69
CA TYR A 370 -18.06 -1.35 -2.41
C TYR A 370 -17.54 -1.94 -3.73
N ALA A 371 -18.41 -2.71 -4.39
CA ALA A 371 -18.13 -3.44 -5.61
C ALA A 371 -17.41 -2.56 -6.65
N GLY A 372 -16.28 -3.03 -7.17
CA GLY A 372 -15.52 -2.30 -8.20
C GLY A 372 -14.54 -1.26 -7.66
N SER A 373 -14.48 -1.06 -6.35
CA SER A 373 -13.54 -0.12 -5.74
C SER A 373 -12.08 -0.52 -5.99
N ARG A 374 -11.25 0.49 -6.28
CA ARG A 374 -9.80 0.32 -6.44
C ARG A 374 -9.04 1.38 -5.67
N VAL A 375 -8.01 0.98 -4.93
CA VAL A 375 -7.11 1.93 -4.25
C VAL A 375 -5.72 1.79 -4.84
N GLY A 376 -5.27 2.80 -5.57
CA GLY A 376 -4.01 2.79 -6.31
C GLY A 376 -2.77 2.77 -5.41
N GLU A 377 -1.62 2.42 -5.99
CA GLU A 377 -0.37 2.21 -5.26
C GLU A 377 -0.02 3.43 -4.38
N GLY A 378 0.32 3.19 -3.11
CA GLY A 378 0.68 4.24 -2.15
C GLY A 378 -0.42 5.28 -1.87
N SER A 379 -1.66 4.99 -2.27
CA SER A 379 -2.81 5.88 -2.03
C SER A 379 -3.43 5.63 -0.65
N VAL A 380 -4.18 6.62 -0.18
CA VAL A 380 -4.81 6.59 1.14
C VAL A 380 -6.30 6.87 1.01
N LEU A 381 -7.13 5.99 1.54
CA LEU A 381 -8.53 6.25 1.83
C LEU A 381 -8.66 6.62 3.31
N ALA A 382 -9.18 7.79 3.63
CA ALA A 382 -9.31 8.25 5.01
C ALA A 382 -10.35 7.44 5.82
N SER A 383 -10.24 7.49 7.14
CA SER A 383 -11.20 6.87 8.06
C SER A 383 -12.64 7.35 7.82
N ASN A 384 -13.62 6.50 8.11
CA ASN A 384 -15.06 6.75 7.93
C ASN A 384 -15.47 7.13 6.50
N SER A 385 -14.64 6.83 5.49
CA SER A 385 -14.94 7.14 4.10
C SER A 385 -15.65 5.98 3.40
N TYR A 386 -16.44 6.29 2.36
CA TYR A 386 -17.21 5.32 1.60
C TYR A 386 -16.80 5.35 0.12
N LEU A 387 -16.07 4.33 -0.33
CA LEU A 387 -15.52 4.26 -1.68
C LEU A 387 -16.40 3.35 -2.57
N ILE A 388 -16.76 3.87 -3.74
CA ILE A 388 -17.51 3.19 -4.81
C ILE A 388 -16.80 3.29 -6.17
N SER A 389 -15.54 3.73 -6.16
CA SER A 389 -14.79 4.13 -7.35
C SER A 389 -13.30 3.85 -7.18
N ALA A 390 -12.47 4.36 -8.10
CA ALA A 390 -11.03 4.21 -8.07
C ALA A 390 -10.33 5.45 -7.50
N ILE A 391 -9.33 5.22 -6.63
CA ILE A 391 -8.36 6.24 -6.20
C ILE A 391 -7.09 6.05 -7.03
N PRO A 392 -6.64 7.07 -7.79
CA PRO A 392 -5.40 6.99 -8.56
C PRO A 392 -4.16 6.85 -7.66
N LYS A 393 -3.07 6.27 -8.19
CA LYS A 393 -1.77 6.12 -7.53
C LYS A 393 -1.33 7.39 -6.78
N GLY A 394 -0.89 7.22 -5.54
CA GLY A 394 -0.33 8.27 -4.68
C GLY A 394 -1.33 9.34 -4.23
N LYS A 395 -2.64 9.12 -4.32
CA LYS A 395 -3.67 10.11 -3.94
C LYS A 395 -4.28 9.84 -2.58
N LEU A 396 -4.76 10.89 -1.93
CA LEU A 396 -5.59 10.84 -0.73
C LEU A 396 -7.05 11.07 -1.11
N ALA A 397 -7.95 10.19 -0.68
CA ALA A 397 -9.38 10.36 -0.79
C ALA A 397 -10.09 10.35 0.59
N ILE A 398 -11.20 11.08 0.69
CA ILE A 398 -12.00 11.23 1.91
C ILE A 398 -13.47 11.45 1.57
N GLY A 399 -14.38 11.06 2.47
CA GLY A 399 -15.79 11.45 2.43
C GLY A 399 -16.76 10.29 2.15
N VAL A 400 -18.04 10.63 2.09
CA VAL A 400 -19.14 9.71 1.77
C VAL A 400 -20.05 10.37 0.72
N PRO A 401 -19.96 10.00 -0.57
CA PRO A 401 -18.93 9.11 -1.15
C PRO A 401 -17.54 9.75 -1.11
N ALA A 402 -16.50 8.92 -1.19
CA ALA A 402 -15.11 9.36 -1.10
C ALA A 402 -14.63 9.99 -2.41
N HIS A 403 -13.97 11.14 -2.30
CA HIS A 403 -13.38 11.86 -3.43
C HIS A 403 -11.90 12.17 -3.18
N VAL A 404 -11.10 12.22 -4.24
CA VAL A 404 -9.69 12.59 -4.18
C VAL A 404 -9.56 14.07 -3.80
N VAL A 405 -8.75 14.36 -2.78
CA VAL A 405 -8.56 15.72 -2.27
C VAL A 405 -7.17 16.28 -2.50
N ARG A 406 -6.13 15.44 -2.53
CA ARG A 406 -4.73 15.84 -2.75
C ARG A 406 -3.82 14.62 -2.96
N ASP A 407 -2.53 14.87 -3.17
CA ASP A 407 -1.50 13.84 -3.05
C ASP A 407 -1.41 13.30 -1.62
N ALA A 408 -1.22 11.98 -1.50
CA ALA A 408 -1.05 11.28 -0.23
C ALA A 408 0.29 11.66 0.43
N ALA A 409 1.36 11.63 -0.34
CA ALA A 409 2.70 12.00 0.10
C ALA A 409 2.98 13.49 -0.15
N ARG A 410 3.84 14.06 0.70
CA ARG A 410 4.42 15.40 0.51
C ARG A 410 5.93 15.27 0.45
N PRO A 411 6.62 16.03 -0.41
CA PRO A 411 8.07 16.01 -0.45
C PRO A 411 8.64 16.47 0.91
N VAL A 412 9.64 15.76 1.40
CA VAL A 412 10.32 16.06 2.66
C VAL A 412 11.70 16.61 2.35
N THR A 413 12.03 17.79 2.86
CA THR A 413 13.37 18.38 2.68
C THR A 413 14.41 17.56 3.43
N ARG A 414 15.66 17.61 2.97
CA ARG A 414 16.78 16.91 3.65
C ARG A 414 16.92 17.32 5.11
N HIS A 415 16.78 18.62 5.40
CA HIS A 415 16.76 19.14 6.76
C HIS A 415 15.68 18.49 7.62
N LYS A 416 14.46 18.32 7.07
CA LYS A 416 13.36 17.67 7.78
C LYS A 416 13.61 16.17 7.97
N GLN A 417 14.22 15.50 7.00
CA GLN A 417 14.64 14.09 7.13
C GLN A 417 15.62 13.91 8.29
N LEU A 418 16.63 14.79 8.40
CA LEU A 418 17.58 14.78 9.51
C LEU A 418 16.88 14.94 10.85
N GLN A 419 16.04 15.97 11.00
CA GLN A 419 15.25 16.17 12.23
C GLN A 419 14.43 14.94 12.62
N ILE A 420 13.81 14.25 11.64
CA ILE A 420 13.05 13.02 11.87
C ILE A 420 13.98 11.91 12.37
N ALA A 421 15.14 11.68 11.73
CA ALA A 421 16.10 10.66 12.14
C ALA A 421 16.65 10.90 13.55
N GLU A 422 17.02 12.13 13.88
CA GLU A 422 17.48 12.50 15.23
C GLU A 422 16.38 12.29 16.28
N THR A 423 15.14 12.67 15.96
CA THR A 423 13.97 12.46 16.82
C THR A 423 13.74 10.97 17.05
N MET A 424 13.83 10.15 16.00
CA MET A 424 13.71 8.71 16.09
C MET A 424 14.78 8.11 17.01
N LEU A 425 16.04 8.55 16.92
CA LEU A 425 17.11 8.05 17.78
C LEU A 425 16.85 8.37 19.25
N ARG A 426 16.40 9.60 19.54
CA ARG A 426 16.01 10.02 20.91
C ARG A 426 14.81 9.25 21.44
N GLN A 427 13.81 8.98 20.60
CA GLN A 427 12.65 8.17 20.98
C GLN A 427 13.03 6.70 21.24
N PHE A 428 14.00 6.15 20.51
CA PHE A 428 14.49 4.79 20.77
C PHE A 428 15.25 4.75 22.11
N HIS A 429 16.09 5.74 22.38
CA HIS A 429 16.75 5.92 23.68
C HIS A 429 15.75 6.00 24.85
N GLU A 430 14.73 6.86 24.74
CA GLU A 430 13.67 7.00 25.74
C GLU A 430 12.90 5.69 25.94
N LEU A 431 12.60 4.97 24.86
CA LEU A 431 11.91 3.68 24.95
C LEU A 431 12.74 2.64 25.71
N LEU A 432 14.06 2.59 25.51
CA LEU A 432 14.94 1.72 26.27
C LEU A 432 14.94 2.07 27.77
N GLN A 433 14.97 3.36 28.12
CA GLN A 433 14.86 3.81 29.52
C GLN A 433 13.56 3.34 30.17
N LEU A 434 12.43 3.51 29.48
CA LEU A 434 11.11 3.08 29.95
C LEU A 434 11.01 1.55 30.08
N LYS A 435 11.85 0.81 29.38
CA LYS A 435 11.99 -0.65 29.48
C LYS A 435 13.03 -1.09 30.52
N HIS A 436 13.52 -0.16 31.35
CA HIS A 436 14.53 -0.39 32.39
C HIS A 436 15.88 -0.89 31.85
N VAL A 437 16.21 -0.56 30.60
CA VAL A 437 17.57 -0.71 30.07
C VAL A 437 18.40 0.48 30.54
N GLN A 438 19.60 0.22 31.05
CA GLN A 438 20.52 1.29 31.46
C GLN A 438 21.05 1.97 30.19
N VAL A 439 20.90 3.28 30.06
CA VAL A 439 21.42 4.02 28.90
C VAL A 439 22.11 5.30 29.34
N GLU A 440 23.17 5.64 28.63
CA GLU A 440 23.86 6.91 28.81
C GLU A 440 23.09 8.06 28.15
N PRO A 441 23.33 9.33 28.53
CA PRO A 441 22.77 10.48 27.84
C PRO A 441 23.16 10.51 26.36
N VAL A 442 22.23 10.95 25.51
CA VAL A 442 22.50 11.11 24.07
C VAL A 442 23.54 12.20 23.84
N GLN A 443 24.66 11.82 23.22
CA GLN A 443 25.77 12.71 22.90
C GLN A 443 25.60 13.35 21.52
N THR A 444 26.05 14.59 21.36
CA THR A 444 25.83 15.42 20.16
C THR A 444 27.15 16.03 19.65
N SER A 445 28.14 15.21 19.27
CA SER A 445 29.24 15.57 18.34
C SER A 445 30.38 14.54 18.41
N PRO A 446 30.97 14.08 17.28
CA PRO A 446 30.57 14.27 15.88
C PRO A 446 29.52 13.26 15.40
N LEU A 447 29.15 12.32 16.26
CA LEU A 447 28.17 11.26 16.04
C LEU A 447 27.01 11.48 17.01
N LEU A 448 25.76 11.58 16.53
CA LEU A 448 24.60 11.53 17.43
C LEU A 448 24.44 10.09 17.92
N ASN A 449 24.76 9.80 19.17
CA ASN A 449 24.70 8.43 19.69
C ASN A 449 24.43 8.35 21.18
N PHE A 450 24.19 7.13 21.64
CA PHE A 450 24.23 6.76 23.05
C PHE A 450 24.66 5.29 23.17
N THR A 451 25.07 4.91 24.37
CA THR A 451 25.32 3.50 24.75
C THR A 451 24.24 3.00 25.70
N ALA A 452 24.00 1.69 25.65
CA ALA A 452 23.05 0.98 26.48
C ALA A 452 23.69 -0.26 27.10
N VAL A 453 23.30 -0.62 28.32
CA VAL A 453 23.73 -1.85 28.99
C VAL A 453 22.50 -2.69 29.33
N HIS A 454 22.48 -3.93 28.86
CA HIS A 454 21.43 -4.90 29.17
C HIS A 454 22.02 -6.30 29.35
N ASN A 455 21.69 -6.96 30.46
CA ASN A 455 22.21 -8.29 30.84
C ASN A 455 23.74 -8.40 30.77
N GLY A 456 24.46 -7.35 31.21
CA GLY A 456 25.91 -7.30 31.24
C GLY A 456 26.59 -7.10 29.89
N LYS A 457 25.83 -6.90 28.81
CA LYS A 457 26.35 -6.55 27.48
C LYS A 457 26.16 -5.07 27.20
N MET A 458 27.13 -4.47 26.53
CA MET A 458 27.12 -3.08 26.08
C MET A 458 26.70 -2.99 24.62
N TYR A 459 25.82 -2.05 24.32
CA TYR A 459 25.28 -1.78 23.00
C TYR A 459 25.49 -0.31 22.65
N GLN A 460 25.67 0.00 21.37
CA GLN A 460 25.75 1.39 20.90
C GLN A 460 24.79 1.60 19.74
N LEU A 461 23.98 2.67 19.80
CA LEU A 461 23.20 3.15 18.65
C LEU A 461 23.69 4.55 18.28
N GLY A 462 24.08 4.73 17.01
CA GLY A 462 24.48 6.00 16.46
C GLY A 462 23.72 6.37 15.19
N PHE A 463 23.66 7.66 14.89
CA PHE A 463 23.18 8.19 13.62
C PHE A 463 24.25 9.07 12.97
N LEU A 464 24.55 8.78 11.71
CA LEU A 464 25.38 9.59 10.83
C LEU A 464 24.61 9.83 9.53
N GLU A 465 24.46 11.10 9.14
CA GLU A 465 23.88 11.43 7.83
C GLU A 465 24.62 10.70 6.71
N SER A 466 25.94 10.89 6.67
CA SER A 466 26.85 10.28 5.70
C SER A 466 27.93 9.48 6.42
N LEU A 467 28.17 8.27 5.94
CA LEU A 467 29.22 7.41 6.49
C LEU A 467 30.58 7.87 5.96
N PRO A 468 31.49 8.35 6.82
CA PRO A 468 32.84 8.71 6.40
C PRO A 468 33.63 7.45 6.02
N THR A 469 34.70 7.63 5.22
CA THR A 469 35.63 6.55 4.84
C THR A 469 36.25 5.84 6.04
N HIS A 470 36.42 6.58 7.14
CA HIS A 470 36.83 6.06 8.44
C HIS A 470 35.77 6.45 9.46
N LEU A 471 35.16 5.45 10.10
CA LEU A 471 34.20 5.68 11.17
C LEU A 471 34.89 6.41 12.33
N PRO A 472 34.18 7.34 13.00
CA PRO A 472 34.68 7.91 14.25
C PRO A 472 34.91 6.78 15.27
N PRO A 473 35.74 7.00 16.32
CA PRO A 473 35.94 6.01 17.37
C PRO A 473 34.59 5.57 17.92
N LEU A 474 34.28 4.30 17.75
CA LEU A 474 33.10 3.68 18.37
C LEU A 474 33.52 3.15 19.73
N GLU A 475 32.58 3.15 20.66
CA GLU A 475 32.81 2.55 21.97
C GLU A 475 33.03 1.03 21.77
N ASN A 476 33.77 0.41 22.68
CA ASN A 476 33.99 -1.04 22.61
C ASN A 476 32.73 -1.78 23.11
N ALA A 477 31.69 -1.77 22.28
CA ALA A 477 30.39 -2.38 22.53
C ALA A 477 30.32 -3.79 21.92
N ASP A 478 29.52 -4.68 22.53
CA ASP A 478 29.26 -6.03 22.04
C ASP A 478 28.51 -6.02 20.70
N GLU A 479 27.64 -5.03 20.49
CA GLU A 479 26.90 -4.82 19.25
C GLU A 479 26.70 -3.32 18.99
N THR A 480 27.09 -2.87 17.80
CA THR A 480 26.94 -1.47 17.39
C THR A 480 26.01 -1.37 16.20
N VAL A 481 24.98 -0.53 16.32
CA VAL A 481 24.03 -0.22 15.25
C VAL A 481 24.24 1.23 14.81
N LEU A 482 24.36 1.44 13.51
CA LEU A 482 24.47 2.75 12.89
C LEU A 482 23.31 2.98 11.94
N TRP A 483 22.54 4.03 12.18
CA TRP A 483 21.56 4.54 11.23
C TRP A 483 22.21 5.56 10.30
N THR A 484 21.86 5.50 9.02
CA THR A 484 22.39 6.44 8.03
C THR A 484 21.44 6.66 6.87
N PHE A 485 21.73 7.68 6.06
CA PHE A 485 21.09 7.90 4.78
C PHE A 485 21.91 7.36 3.59
N ASP A 486 23.19 7.06 3.79
CA ASP A 486 24.10 6.57 2.75
C ASP A 486 24.24 5.05 2.72
N SER A 487 24.72 4.53 1.59
CA SER A 487 25.00 3.09 1.48
C SER A 487 26.16 2.70 2.39
N ALA A 488 26.09 1.49 2.96
CA ALA A 488 27.17 0.96 3.76
C ALA A 488 28.46 0.84 2.93
N PRO A 489 29.65 1.10 3.51
CA PRO A 489 30.92 0.85 2.87
C PRO A 489 31.14 -0.65 2.62
N ALA A 490 31.94 -0.99 1.61
CA ALA A 490 32.17 -2.37 1.16
C ALA A 490 32.82 -3.28 2.23
N SER A 491 33.52 -2.71 3.20
CA SER A 491 34.11 -3.41 4.33
C SER A 491 33.72 -2.73 5.64
N LEU A 492 32.91 -3.40 6.45
CA LEU A 492 32.60 -3.01 7.83
C LEU A 492 33.43 -3.86 8.79
N SER A 493 33.87 -3.28 9.90
CA SER A 493 34.47 -4.06 10.98
C SER A 493 33.46 -5.03 11.58
N ALA A 494 33.95 -6.16 12.09
CA ALA A 494 33.10 -7.16 12.74
C ALA A 494 32.28 -6.53 13.90
N GLY A 495 31.00 -6.87 13.99
CA GLY A 495 30.10 -6.40 15.07
C GLY A 495 29.33 -5.10 14.81
N ILE A 496 29.53 -4.46 13.64
CA ILE A 496 28.77 -3.26 13.25
C ILE A 496 27.64 -3.60 12.27
N THR A 497 26.44 -3.16 12.61
CA THR A 497 25.25 -3.23 11.75
C THR A 497 24.88 -1.84 11.26
N VAL A 498 24.87 -1.66 9.95
CA VAL A 498 24.48 -0.40 9.29
C VAL A 498 23.07 -0.54 8.73
N MET A 499 22.20 0.39 9.12
CA MET A 499 20.83 0.51 8.64
C MET A 499 20.69 1.78 7.82
N ASN A 500 20.50 1.64 6.52
CA ASN A 500 20.12 2.77 5.68
C ASN A 500 18.61 2.99 5.82
N VAL A 501 18.22 4.03 6.55
CA VAL A 501 16.82 4.29 6.88
C VAL A 501 16.03 4.96 5.74
N LEU A 502 16.71 5.41 4.67
CA LEU A 502 16.05 5.93 3.45
C LEU A 502 15.95 4.90 2.33
N LYS A 503 17.05 4.19 2.06
CA LYS A 503 17.08 3.09 1.07
C LYS A 503 16.52 1.79 1.62
N GLN A 504 16.21 1.75 2.91
CA GLN A 504 15.59 0.61 3.58
C GLN A 504 16.44 -0.66 3.47
N THR A 505 17.76 -0.54 3.65
CA THR A 505 18.68 -1.69 3.61
C THR A 505 19.38 -1.88 4.94
N LEU A 506 19.70 -3.13 5.26
CA LEU A 506 20.50 -3.51 6.41
C LEU A 506 21.75 -4.27 5.94
N HIS A 507 22.91 -3.91 6.49
CA HIS A 507 24.19 -4.56 6.23
C HIS A 507 24.91 -4.84 7.55
N GLY A 508 25.40 -6.06 7.74
CA GLY A 508 26.07 -6.47 8.98
C GLY A 508 25.29 -7.57 9.72
N PRO A 509 25.77 -7.99 10.90
CA PRO A 509 25.12 -9.04 11.69
C PRO A 509 23.75 -8.59 12.22
N SER A 510 22.84 -9.54 12.44
CA SER A 510 21.61 -9.30 13.22
C SER A 510 21.82 -9.85 14.62
N GLY A 511 21.86 -8.97 15.62
CA GLY A 511 21.84 -9.31 17.03
C GLY A 511 20.58 -8.76 17.72
N LEU A 512 20.53 -8.90 19.05
CA LEU A 512 19.38 -8.47 19.86
C LEU A 512 19.08 -6.97 19.67
N PHE A 513 20.13 -6.15 19.56
CA PHE A 513 20.00 -4.70 19.49
C PHE A 513 19.64 -4.22 18.08
N ALA A 514 20.23 -4.83 17.05
CA ALA A 514 19.84 -4.61 15.67
C ALA A 514 18.37 -5.01 15.44
N ASP A 515 17.94 -6.15 15.96
CA ASP A 515 16.54 -6.58 15.84
C ASP A 515 15.59 -5.61 16.56
N ALA A 516 15.95 -5.13 17.75
CA ALA A 516 15.22 -4.08 18.46
C ALA A 516 15.15 -2.78 17.63
N ALA A 517 16.27 -2.28 17.10
CA ALA A 517 16.30 -1.09 16.26
C ALA A 517 15.46 -1.25 14.99
N ARG A 518 15.49 -2.43 14.38
CA ARG A 518 14.68 -2.76 13.20
C ARG A 518 13.19 -2.76 13.53
N GLU A 519 12.76 -3.31 14.67
CA GLU A 519 11.35 -3.28 15.09
C GLU A 519 10.87 -1.85 15.35
N PHE A 520 11.73 -1.02 15.93
CA PHE A 520 11.45 0.39 16.17
C PHE A 520 11.18 1.15 14.87
N LEU A 521 12.03 0.94 13.87
CA LEU A 521 11.94 1.56 12.56
C LEU A 521 10.70 1.06 11.81
N ARG A 522 10.41 -0.24 11.89
CA ARG A 522 9.23 -0.84 11.25
C ARG A 522 7.92 -0.19 11.75
N LYS A 523 7.79 0.03 13.06
CA LYS A 523 6.62 0.72 13.67
C LYS A 523 6.45 2.17 13.16
N ARG A 524 7.46 2.74 12.49
CA ARG A 524 7.46 4.07 11.88
C ARG A 524 7.40 4.05 10.35
N GLY A 525 7.11 2.89 9.76
CA GLY A 525 7.01 2.73 8.30
C GLY A 525 8.36 2.58 7.59
N ILE A 526 9.46 2.32 8.31
CA ILE A 526 10.78 2.08 7.73
C ILE A 526 11.08 0.58 7.83
N ARG A 527 10.90 -0.13 6.72
CA ARG A 527 11.05 -1.59 6.65
C ARG A 527 12.37 -1.96 5.98
N LEU A 528 13.37 -2.36 6.77
CA LEU A 528 14.68 -2.72 6.23
C LEU A 528 14.64 -4.10 5.57
N GLU A 529 15.32 -4.27 4.43
CA GLU A 529 15.59 -5.55 3.76
C GLU A 529 16.95 -6.15 4.18
N PRO A 530 17.11 -7.50 4.21
CA PRO A 530 16.18 -8.52 3.70
C PRO A 530 15.11 -8.95 4.71
N GLY A 531 13.85 -9.08 4.30
CA GLY A 531 12.76 -9.69 5.08
C GLY A 531 12.22 -11.02 4.55
N PRO A 532 11.14 -11.55 5.15
CA PRO A 532 10.45 -11.13 6.38
C PRO A 532 11.22 -11.57 7.65
N TRP A 533 10.92 -10.95 8.80
CA TRP A 533 11.67 -11.18 10.05
C TRP A 533 10.74 -11.46 11.23
N ARG A 534 11.22 -12.27 12.18
CA ARG A 534 10.53 -12.56 13.45
C ARG A 534 11.27 -11.88 14.58
N TYR A 535 10.59 -11.00 15.30
CA TYR A 535 11.15 -10.42 16.52
C TYR A 535 10.86 -11.35 17.70
N HIS A 536 11.89 -12.05 18.14
CA HIS A 536 11.86 -12.79 19.38
C HIS A 536 12.25 -11.84 20.50
N ALA A 537 11.30 -11.47 21.38
CA ALA A 537 11.53 -10.78 22.65
C ALA A 537 12.73 -9.80 22.64
N GLY A 538 12.70 -8.82 21.72
CA GLY A 538 13.72 -7.77 21.65
C GLY A 538 13.64 -6.85 22.87
N LEU A 539 14.56 -5.89 22.95
CA LEU A 539 14.53 -4.88 24.02
C LEU A 539 13.27 -3.99 24.00
N ILE A 540 12.48 -4.00 22.91
CA ILE A 540 11.35 -3.09 22.67
C ILE A 540 10.10 -3.73 22.09
#